data_AF-A0A7C6I9B2-F1
#
_entry.id   AF-A0A7C6I9B2-F1
#
_cell.length_a   1.000
_cell.length_b   1.000
_cell.length_c   1.000
_cell.angle_alpha   90.00
_cell.angle_beta   90.00
_cell.angle_gamma   90.00
#
_symmetry.space_group_name_H-M   'P 1'
#
loop_
_entity.id
_entity.type
_entity.pdbx_description
1 polymer ?
#
loop_
_entity_poly.entity_id
_entity_poly.type
_entity_poly.pdbx_seq_one_letter_code
_entity_poly.pdbx_strand_id
1 'polypeptide(L)'
;MKKKLYFTMFAGMIILLAASCASAPVKAPNPLDTLDGARAAAQEIRAKALEMKANVAVPLLFTEADNTFSEAKESDDADKTEAAHEGYKIAVNQFTTAYNEAKLKKDAALKLIGTAEQDRRTSEEVLQQLDDAKNDEEGAN
;
A
#
# COMPACT_ATOMS: atom_id res chain seq x y z
N MET A 1 -83.27 14.95 4.22
CA MET A 1 -83.29 16.42 4.34
C MET A 1 -82.52 16.85 5.57
N LYS A 2 -81.35 17.51 5.40
CA LYS A 2 -80.81 18.58 6.25
C LYS A 2 -79.60 19.19 5.51
N LYS A 3 -79.88 20.32 4.86
CA LYS A 3 -78.98 21.43 4.48
C LYS A 3 -78.15 21.82 5.72
N LYS A 4 -76.95 22.39 5.74
CA LYS A 4 -75.98 23.10 4.87
C LYS A 4 -74.70 23.18 5.77
N LEU A 5 -73.47 23.48 5.33
CA LEU A 5 -73.02 24.81 4.94
C LEU A 5 -71.51 24.75 4.65
N TYR A 6 -71.12 25.38 3.54
CA TYR A 6 -69.77 25.68 3.10
C TYR A 6 -69.08 26.71 4.01
N PHE A 7 -67.75 26.67 4.14
CA PHE A 7 -66.93 27.90 4.15
C PHE A 7 -65.43 27.61 3.90
N THR A 8 -64.94 28.10 2.74
CA THR A 8 -63.62 28.75 2.48
C THR A 8 -62.36 28.22 3.16
N MET A 9 -61.37 27.73 2.41
CA MET A 9 -60.38 28.52 1.65
C MET A 9 -59.64 29.55 2.53
N PHE A 10 -58.47 29.16 3.03
CA PHE A 10 -57.38 30.10 3.34
C PHE A 10 -56.12 29.59 2.67
N ALA A 11 -55.69 30.33 1.66
CA ALA A 11 -54.38 30.28 1.06
C ALA A 11 -53.36 31.02 1.94
N GLY A 12 -52.10 30.59 1.86
CA GLY A 12 -50.92 31.32 2.36
C GLY A 12 -50.47 30.88 3.75
N MET A 13 -49.18 30.77 4.06
CA MET A 13 -47.94 30.99 3.33
C MET A 13 -46.80 30.57 4.28
N ILE A 14 -45.70 30.06 3.71
CA ILE A 14 -44.32 30.15 4.20
C ILE A 14 -43.84 29.25 5.37
N ILE A 15 -43.02 28.28 4.95
CA ILE A 15 -41.64 27.94 5.37
C ILE A 15 -41.35 27.92 6.88
N LEU A 16 -41.10 26.73 7.40
CA LEU A 16 -39.96 26.48 8.30
C LEU A 16 -39.17 25.29 7.76
N LEU A 17 -38.34 25.59 6.75
CA LEU A 17 -37.15 24.82 6.44
C LEU A 17 -36.18 25.04 7.61
N ALA A 18 -36.02 24.05 8.48
CA ALA A 18 -35.01 24.08 9.53
C ALA A 18 -34.18 22.79 9.48
N ALA A 19 -32.94 22.96 9.01
CA ALA A 19 -31.77 22.10 9.16
C ALA A 19 -31.93 20.63 8.73
N SER A 20 -31.57 20.24 7.51
CA SER A 20 -30.16 20.00 7.15
C SER A 20 -29.29 19.53 8.33
N CYS A 21 -29.59 18.37 8.91
CA CYS A 21 -28.49 17.46 9.23
C CYS A 21 -28.08 16.83 7.90
N ALA A 22 -27.30 17.58 7.12
CA ALA A 22 -26.35 16.96 6.23
C ALA A 22 -25.48 16.08 7.13
N SER A 23 -25.81 14.78 7.22
CA SER A 23 -24.85 13.82 7.75
C SER A 23 -23.64 13.98 6.84
N ALA A 24 -22.59 14.60 7.35
CA ALA A 24 -21.30 14.60 6.69
C ALA A 24 -21.06 13.18 6.17
N PRO A 25 -20.58 12.98 4.92
CA PRO A 25 -20.32 11.64 4.43
C PRO A 25 -19.47 10.95 5.47
N VAL A 26 -20.02 9.90 6.09
CA VAL A 26 -19.30 9.15 7.12
C VAL A 26 -18.03 8.69 6.43
N LYS A 27 -16.90 9.28 6.84
CA LYS A 27 -15.58 8.90 6.35
C LYS A 27 -15.54 7.38 6.44
N ALA A 28 -15.25 6.71 5.32
CA ALA A 28 -15.17 5.25 5.31
C ALA A 28 -14.29 4.81 6.49
N PRO A 29 -14.75 3.85 7.32
CA PRO A 29 -14.00 3.43 8.50
C PRO A 29 -12.60 2.98 8.06
N ASN A 30 -11.57 3.42 8.77
CA ASN A 30 -10.22 2.98 8.47
C ASN A 30 -10.17 1.48 8.78
N PRO A 31 -9.65 0.62 7.88
CA PRO A 31 -9.51 -0.81 8.16
C PRO A 31 -8.81 -1.09 9.49
N LEU A 32 -7.92 -0.21 9.95
CA LEU A 32 -7.23 -0.37 11.23
C LEU A 32 -8.09 -0.07 12.47
N ASP A 33 -9.32 0.42 12.32
CA ASP A 33 -10.20 0.80 13.43
C ASP A 33 -10.87 -0.42 14.10
N THR A 34 -10.90 -1.57 13.44
CA THR A 34 -11.48 -2.82 13.97
C THR A 34 -10.45 -3.92 14.06
N LEU A 35 -10.66 -4.89 14.96
CA LEU A 35 -9.78 -6.07 15.07
C LEU A 35 -9.69 -6.83 13.74
N ASP A 36 -10.83 -7.15 13.12
CA ASP A 36 -10.86 -7.89 11.85
C ASP A 36 -10.17 -7.14 10.72
N GLY A 37 -10.37 -5.82 10.66
CA GLY A 37 -9.74 -4.99 9.65
C GLY A 37 -8.23 -4.83 9.88
N ALA A 38 -7.77 -4.70 11.13
CA ALA A 38 -6.35 -4.70 11.46
C ALA A 38 -5.69 -6.05 11.16
N ARG A 39 -6.35 -7.16 11.50
CA ARG A 39 -5.91 -8.52 11.16
C ARG A 39 -5.75 -8.69 9.65
N ALA A 40 -6.76 -8.30 8.88
CA ALA A 40 -6.74 -8.38 7.42
C ALA A 40 -5.64 -7.49 6.82
N ALA A 41 -5.50 -6.25 7.29
CA ALA A 41 -4.45 -5.34 6.85
C ALA A 41 -3.05 -5.90 7.14
N ALA A 42 -2.84 -6.50 8.31
CA ALA A 42 -1.57 -7.12 8.70
C ALA A 42 -1.22 -8.30 7.77
N GLN A 43 -2.21 -9.15 7.46
CA GLN A 43 -2.04 -10.27 6.51
C GLN A 43 -1.72 -9.78 5.10
N GLU A 44 -2.41 -8.74 4.63
CA GLU A 44 -2.20 -8.19 3.29
C GLU A 44 -0.78 -7.61 3.15
N ILE A 45 -0.33 -6.79 4.09
CA ILE A 45 1.00 -6.20 4.01
C ILE A 45 2.11 -7.25 4.20
N ARG A 46 1.88 -8.27 5.04
CA ARG A 46 2.78 -9.41 5.17
C ARG A 46 2.96 -10.13 3.83
N ALA A 47 1.86 -10.37 3.10
CA ALA A 47 1.90 -11.00 1.79
C ALA A 47 2.68 -10.14 0.78
N LYS A 48 2.44 -8.82 0.74
CA LYS A 48 3.20 -7.87 -0.10
C LYS A 48 4.68 -7.86 0.23
N ALA A 49 5.04 -7.89 1.53
CA ALA A 49 6.42 -7.98 1.97
C ALA A 49 7.10 -9.28 1.51
N LEU A 50 6.40 -10.42 1.58
CA LEU A 50 6.89 -11.70 1.07
C LEU A 50 7.05 -11.73 -0.45
N GLU A 51 6.10 -11.15 -1.19
CA GLU A 51 6.19 -11.00 -2.64
C GLU A 51 7.43 -10.18 -3.04
N MET A 52 7.71 -9.11 -2.28
CA MET A 52 8.92 -8.30 -2.42
C MET A 52 10.20 -8.99 -1.89
N LYS A 53 10.10 -10.23 -1.42
CA LYS A 53 11.21 -10.99 -0.82
C LYS A 53 11.86 -10.27 0.37
N ALA A 54 11.09 -9.53 1.14
CA ALA A 54 11.58 -8.82 2.33
C ALA A 54 12.20 -9.78 3.37
N ASN A 55 11.69 -11.01 3.47
CA ASN A 55 12.27 -12.07 4.30
C ASN A 55 13.71 -12.46 3.92
N VAL A 56 14.14 -12.18 2.68
CA VAL A 56 15.51 -12.42 2.21
C VAL A 56 16.32 -11.12 2.19
N ALA A 57 15.72 -10.03 1.70
CA ALA A 57 16.42 -8.75 1.52
C ALA A 57 16.66 -8.01 2.85
N VAL A 58 15.73 -8.14 3.81
CA VAL A 58 15.75 -7.47 5.12
C VAL A 58 15.27 -8.44 6.23
N PRO A 59 15.98 -9.56 6.44
CA PRO A 59 15.49 -10.68 7.26
C PRO A 59 15.18 -10.29 8.71
N LEU A 60 15.97 -9.39 9.30
CA LEU A 60 15.75 -8.95 10.68
C LEU A 60 14.43 -8.19 10.84
N LEU A 61 14.17 -7.20 9.98
CA LEU A 61 12.92 -6.41 10.00
C LEU A 61 11.70 -7.28 9.71
N PHE A 62 11.82 -8.21 8.76
CA PHE A 62 10.73 -9.12 8.45
C PHE A 62 10.45 -10.07 9.63
N THR A 63 11.48 -10.63 10.27
CA THR A 63 11.32 -11.54 11.40
C THR A 63 10.70 -10.84 12.61
N GLU A 64 11.13 -9.60 12.88
CA GLU A 64 10.53 -8.79 13.95
C GLU A 64 9.03 -8.57 13.71
N ALA A 65 8.64 -8.20 12.47
CA ALA A 65 7.24 -8.05 12.10
C ALA A 65 6.44 -9.35 12.21
N ASP A 66 7.04 -10.49 11.81
CA ASP A 66 6.40 -11.81 11.85
C ASP A 66 6.20 -12.33 13.28
N ASN A 67 7.13 -12.00 14.18
CA ASN A 67 7.00 -12.30 15.61
C ASN A 67 5.84 -11.50 16.22
N THR A 68 5.78 -10.18 16.01
CA THR A 68 4.66 -9.35 16.48
C THR A 68 3.32 -9.83 15.94
N PHE A 69 3.27 -10.20 14.66
CA PHE A 69 2.05 -10.76 14.05
C PHE A 69 1.63 -12.08 14.71
N SER A 70 2.60 -12.93 15.05
CA SER A 70 2.35 -14.21 15.72
C SER A 70 1.85 -14.00 17.15
N GLU A 71 2.46 -13.09 17.91
CA GLU A 71 2.01 -12.71 19.27
C GLU A 71 0.60 -12.09 19.26
N ALA A 72 0.28 -11.28 18.24
CA ALA A 72 -1.06 -10.74 18.05
C ALA A 72 -2.08 -11.86 17.80
N LYS A 73 -1.72 -12.86 16.97
CA LYS A 73 -2.54 -14.04 16.71
C LYS A 73 -2.73 -14.89 17.98
N GLU A 74 -1.69 -15.09 18.77
CA GLU A 74 -1.80 -15.81 20.06
C GLU A 74 -2.73 -15.07 21.04
N SER A 75 -2.70 -13.74 21.04
CA SER A 75 -3.61 -12.92 21.84
C SER A 75 -5.06 -13.03 21.36
N ASP A 76 -5.26 -13.07 20.04
CA ASP A 76 -6.56 -13.25 19.38
C ASP A 76 -7.17 -14.62 19.71
N ASP A 77 -6.37 -15.68 19.57
CA ASP A 77 -6.75 -17.05 19.90
C ASP A 77 -7.05 -17.22 21.41
N ALA A 78 -6.56 -16.30 22.26
CA ALA A 78 -6.80 -16.25 23.71
C ALA A 78 -7.91 -15.24 24.12
N ASP A 79 -8.72 -14.76 23.18
CA ASP A 79 -9.80 -13.78 23.39
C ASP A 79 -9.33 -12.44 24.01
N LYS A 80 -8.05 -12.09 23.86
CA LYS A 80 -7.48 -10.81 24.31
C LYS A 80 -7.59 -9.76 23.20
N THR A 81 -8.82 -9.39 22.85
CA THR A 81 -9.17 -8.53 21.70
C THR A 81 -8.34 -7.24 21.60
N GLU A 82 -8.18 -6.50 22.69
CA GLU A 82 -7.44 -5.23 22.67
C GLU A 82 -5.93 -5.44 22.40
N ALA A 83 -5.34 -6.48 23.00
CA ALA A 83 -3.94 -6.81 22.79
C ALA A 83 -3.70 -7.32 21.36
N ALA A 84 -4.62 -8.15 20.84
CA ALA A 84 -4.59 -8.60 19.46
C ALA A 84 -4.71 -7.44 18.47
N HIS A 85 -5.64 -6.51 18.71
CA HIS A 85 -5.89 -5.36 17.84
C HIS A 85 -4.66 -4.46 17.75
N GLU A 86 -4.06 -4.11 18.90
CA GLU A 86 -2.84 -3.30 18.93
C GLU A 86 -1.67 -4.04 18.29
N GLY A 87 -1.49 -5.33 18.59
CA GLY A 87 -0.47 -6.17 17.98
C GLY A 87 -0.56 -6.21 16.45
N TYR A 88 -1.75 -6.37 15.89
CA TYR A 88 -1.93 -6.33 14.43
C TYR A 88 -1.62 -4.96 13.83
N LYS A 89 -1.97 -3.85 14.50
CA LYS A 89 -1.59 -2.50 14.03
C LYS A 89 -0.08 -2.30 14.04
N ILE A 90 0.62 -2.77 15.06
CA ILE A 90 2.08 -2.72 15.14
C ILE A 90 2.69 -3.56 14.00
N ALA A 91 2.19 -4.79 13.81
CA ALA A 91 2.64 -5.66 12.73
C ALA A 91 2.44 -5.01 11.34
N VAL A 92 1.33 -4.31 11.10
CA VAL A 92 1.11 -3.55 9.86
C VAL A 92 2.25 -2.56 9.60
N ASN A 93 2.62 -1.78 10.61
CA ASN A 93 3.68 -0.78 10.49
C ASN A 93 5.05 -1.45 10.25
N GLN A 94 5.38 -2.50 11.00
CA GLN A 94 6.65 -3.20 10.87
C GLN A 94 6.78 -3.90 9.50
N PHE A 95 5.74 -4.58 9.01
CA PHE A 95 5.74 -5.16 7.66
C PHE A 95 5.81 -4.09 6.56
N THR A 96 5.15 -2.94 6.75
CA THR A 96 5.26 -1.81 5.81
C THR A 96 6.70 -1.32 5.72
N THR A 97 7.40 -1.19 6.85
CA THR A 97 8.83 -0.84 6.90
C THR A 97 9.67 -1.90 6.18
N ALA A 98 9.49 -3.19 6.50
CA ALA A 98 10.22 -4.28 5.84
C ALA A 98 9.99 -4.29 4.31
N TYR A 99 8.75 -4.08 3.86
CA TYR A 99 8.42 -3.98 2.44
C TYR A 99 9.13 -2.80 1.76
N ASN A 100 9.08 -1.61 2.36
CA ASN A 100 9.68 -0.41 1.78
C ASN A 100 11.22 -0.55 1.68
N GLU A 101 11.86 -1.07 2.71
CA GLU A 101 13.31 -1.32 2.70
C GLU A 101 13.71 -2.38 1.66
N ALA A 102 12.92 -3.46 1.54
CA ALA A 102 13.14 -4.46 0.50
C ALA A 102 13.00 -3.86 -0.91
N LYS A 103 11.99 -3.00 -1.12
CA LYS A 103 11.79 -2.29 -2.38
C LYS A 103 12.96 -1.37 -2.69
N LEU A 104 13.43 -0.57 -1.72
CA LEU A 104 14.60 0.31 -1.91
C LEU A 104 15.85 -0.48 -2.33
N LYS A 105 16.11 -1.63 -1.68
CA LYS A 105 17.22 -2.51 -2.06
C LYS A 105 17.08 -3.07 -3.48
N LYS A 106 15.86 -3.49 -3.86
CA LYS A 106 15.57 -3.97 -5.21
C LYS A 106 15.82 -2.89 -6.26
N ASP A 107 15.32 -1.67 -6.02
CA ASP A 107 15.48 -0.55 -6.94
C ASP A 107 16.96 -0.16 -7.10
N ALA A 108 17.73 -0.17 -6.00
CA ALA A 108 19.18 0.06 -6.03
C ALA A 108 19.92 -1.03 -6.83
N ALA A 109 19.55 -2.30 -6.66
CA ALA A 109 20.14 -3.41 -7.42
C ALA A 109 19.84 -3.30 -8.92
N LEU A 110 18.60 -2.97 -9.29
CA LEU A 110 18.21 -2.76 -10.69
C LEU A 110 18.98 -1.60 -11.33
N LYS A 111 19.20 -0.51 -10.59
CA LYS A 111 20.03 0.61 -11.07
C LYS A 111 21.46 0.18 -11.36
N LEU A 112 22.08 -0.61 -10.47
CA LEU A 112 23.44 -1.11 -10.67
C LEU A 112 23.55 -2.04 -11.88
N ILE A 113 22.55 -2.90 -12.10
CA ILE A 113 22.50 -3.75 -13.31
C ILE A 113 22.41 -2.89 -14.57
N GLY A 114 21.54 -1.87 -14.58
CA GLY A 114 21.41 -0.96 -15.71
C GLY A 114 22.72 -0.23 -16.03
N THR A 115 23.44 0.24 -15.02
CA THR A 115 24.76 0.85 -15.20
C THR A 115 25.77 -0.16 -15.74
N ALA A 116 25.84 -1.37 -15.17
CA ALA A 116 26.75 -2.41 -15.65
C ALA A 116 26.47 -2.83 -17.10
N GLU A 117 25.20 -2.89 -17.51
CA GLU A 117 24.83 -3.16 -18.90
C GLU A 117 25.23 -2.04 -19.84
N GLN A 118 25.12 -0.78 -19.42
CA GLN A 118 25.57 0.36 -20.21
C GLN A 118 27.10 0.38 -20.37
N ASP A 119 27.83 0.11 -19.28
CA ASP A 119 29.29 0.02 -19.30
C ASP A 119 29.77 -1.12 -20.22
N ARG A 120 29.08 -2.27 -20.18
CA ARG A 120 29.32 -3.38 -21.11
C ARG A 120 29.11 -2.96 -22.56
N ARG A 121 27.99 -2.31 -22.90
CA ARG A 121 27.71 -1.85 -24.27
C ARG A 121 28.76 -0.85 -24.76
N THR A 122 29.14 0.09 -23.91
CA THR A 122 30.18 1.09 -24.24
C THR A 122 31.52 0.41 -24.50
N SER A 123 31.87 -0.60 -23.70
CA SER A 123 33.10 -1.37 -23.91
C SER A 123 33.07 -2.16 -25.22
N GLU A 124 31.93 -2.75 -25.56
CA GLU A 124 31.73 -3.47 -26.84
C GLU A 124 31.82 -2.54 -28.05
N GLU A 125 31.25 -1.34 -27.98
CA GLU A 125 31.36 -0.31 -29.02
C GLU A 125 32.81 0.13 -29.24
N VAL A 126 33.57 0.35 -28.17
CA VAL A 126 35.00 0.69 -28.27
C VAL A 126 35.82 -0.43 -28.90
N LEU A 127 35.56 -1.69 -28.53
CA LEU A 127 36.24 -2.84 -29.12
C LEU A 127 35.94 -2.96 -30.61
N GLN A 128 34.67 -2.78 -31.01
CA GLN A 128 34.28 -2.85 -32.41
C GLN A 128 34.92 -1.72 -33.23
N GLN A 129 34.97 -0.49 -32.70
CA GLN A 129 35.67 0.62 -33.35
C GLN A 129 37.16 0.34 -33.54
N LEU A 130 37.82 -0.31 -32.57
CA LEU A 130 39.23 -0.69 -32.68
C LEU A 130 39.46 -1.78 -33.72
N ASP A 131 38.56 -2.75 -33.82
CA ASP A 131 38.64 -3.82 -34.81
C ASP A 131 38.39 -3.28 -36.23
N ASP A 132 37.39 -2.41 -36.41
CA ASP A 132 37.11 -1.75 -37.69
C ASP A 132 38.31 -0.89 -38.14
N ALA A 133 38.90 -0.09 -37.22
CA ALA A 133 40.07 0.72 -37.53
C ALA A 133 41.29 -0.11 -37.95
N LYS A 134 41.53 -1.27 -37.33
CA LYS A 134 42.63 -2.17 -37.72
C LYS A 134 42.41 -2.78 -39.10
N ASN A 135 41.18 -3.20 -39.41
CA ASN A 135 40.85 -3.79 -40.70
C ASN A 135 41.00 -2.77 -41.84
N ASP A 136 40.66 -1.50 -41.60
CA ASP A 136 40.86 -0.41 -42.56
C ASP A 136 42.36 -0.10 -42.80
N GLU A 137 43.20 -0.19 -41.76
CA GLU A 137 44.66 -0.02 -41.89
C GLU A 137 45.36 -1.18 -42.61
N GLU A 138 44.90 -2.43 -42.44
CA GLU A 138 45.45 -3.60 -43.13
C GLU A 138 45.02 -3.69 -44.61
N GLY A 139 43.83 -3.19 -44.96
CA GLY A 139 43.33 -3.18 -46.35
C GLY A 139 43.87 -2.08 -47.26
N ALA A 140 44.62 -1.11 -46.71
CA ALA A 140 45.18 0.03 -47.42
C ALA A 140 46.67 -0.14 -47.83
N ASN A 141 47.30 -1.27 -47.48
CA ASN A 141 48.67 -1.64 -47.84
C ASN A 141 48.72 -2.70 -48.96
#